data_AF-A0A9W6B3N0-F1
#
_entry.id   AF-A0A9W6B3N0-F1
#
_cell.length_a   1.000
_cell.length_b   1.000
_cell.length_c   1.000
_cell.angle_alpha   90.00
_cell.angle_beta   90.00
_cell.angle_gamma   90.00
#
_symmetry.space_group_name_H-M   'P 1'
#
loop_
_entity.id
_entity.type
_entity.pdbx_description
1 polymer ?
#
loop_
_entity_poly.entity_id
_entity_poly.type
_entity_poly.pdbx_seq_one_letter_code
_entity_poly.pdbx_strand_id
1 'polypeptide(L)'
;MSSLLNSNRNKHADVKPKRSAHISDLDKKLNQSSKKNKLKKVEYNSTLSIGNHAKNKLQAMVLIGDAKNQKEGFDIALDAYYESLPKDKKSMFKIFYNSLEQRDAEKFHGKK
;
A
#
# COMPACT_ATOMS: atom_id res chain seq x y z
N MET A 1 -16.85 37.57 -56.75
CA MET A 1 -17.85 36.91 -55.86
C MET A 1 -17.09 36.31 -54.69
N SER A 2 -17.12 36.98 -53.53
CA SER A 2 -16.21 36.68 -52.41
C SER A 2 -17.01 36.66 -51.10
N SER A 3 -17.95 35.72 -50.96
CA SER A 3 -18.86 35.67 -49.80
C SER A 3 -18.43 34.68 -48.70
N LEU A 4 -17.22 34.12 -48.75
CA LEU A 4 -16.78 33.10 -47.79
C LEU A 4 -15.98 33.62 -46.59
N LEU A 5 -15.60 34.90 -46.57
CA LEU A 5 -14.70 35.45 -45.54
C LEU A 5 -15.40 35.90 -44.24
N ASN A 6 -16.75 35.96 -44.20
CA ASN A 6 -17.49 36.56 -43.08
C ASN A 6 -18.46 35.61 -42.34
N SER A 7 -18.43 34.30 -42.59
CA SER A 7 -19.39 33.37 -41.99
C SER A 7 -19.16 33.13 -40.48
N ASN A 8 -17.95 33.37 -39.95
CA ASN A 8 -17.59 32.95 -38.59
C ASN A 8 -17.33 34.09 -37.59
N ARG A 9 -17.59 35.36 -37.95
CA ARG A 9 -17.19 36.51 -37.10
C ARG A 9 -18.34 37.29 -36.47
N ASN A 10 -19.58 36.88 -36.71
CA ASN A 10 -20.75 37.51 -36.09
C ASN A 10 -21.44 36.54 -35.14
N LYS A 11 -21.09 36.63 -33.86
CA LYS A 11 -22.00 36.94 -32.73
C LYS A 11 -21.32 36.54 -31.42
N HIS A 12 -20.70 37.55 -30.82
CA HIS A 12 -20.41 37.57 -29.40
C HIS A 12 -21.70 37.33 -28.61
N ALA A 13 -21.91 36.09 -28.18
CA ALA A 13 -22.67 35.78 -26.99
C ALA A 13 -21.73 34.94 -26.12
N ASP A 14 -20.95 35.66 -25.32
CA ASP A 14 -20.23 35.21 -24.13
C ASP A 14 -20.16 33.67 -23.97
N VAL A 15 -19.26 33.01 -24.72
CA VAL A 15 -19.11 31.54 -24.71
C VAL A 15 -18.43 31.14 -23.41
N LYS A 16 -19.20 31.10 -22.33
CA LYS A 16 -18.75 30.60 -21.04
C LYS A 16 -18.83 29.07 -21.06
N PRO A 17 -17.84 28.38 -20.48
CA PRO A 17 -17.88 26.93 -20.36
C PRO A 17 -19.16 26.51 -19.62
N LYS A 18 -19.83 25.47 -20.11
CA LYS A 18 -21.05 24.94 -19.47
C LYS A 18 -20.81 24.46 -18.03
N ARG A 19 -19.55 24.11 -17.70
CA ARG A 19 -19.10 23.69 -16.37
C ARG A 19 -17.68 24.20 -16.13
N SER A 20 -17.48 24.92 -15.03
CA SER A 20 -16.18 25.32 -14.51
C SER A 20 -15.89 24.50 -13.25
N ALA A 21 -14.66 23.98 -13.12
CA ALA A 21 -14.25 23.33 -11.90
C ALA A 21 -14.17 24.38 -10.78
N HIS A 22 -14.93 24.19 -9.71
CA HIS A 22 -14.84 25.02 -8.51
C HIS A 22 -14.05 24.31 -7.42
N ILE A 23 -13.44 25.07 -6.50
CA ILE A 23 -12.68 24.53 -5.37
C ILE A 23 -13.55 23.57 -4.53
N SER A 24 -14.86 23.83 -4.43
CA SER A 24 -15.84 22.95 -3.79
C SER A 24 -16.02 21.57 -4.44
N ASP A 25 -15.59 21.39 -5.70
CA ASP A 25 -15.60 20.08 -6.36
C ASP A 25 -14.45 19.18 -5.85
N LEU A 26 -13.42 19.76 -5.22
CA LEU A 26 -12.38 19.01 -4.50
C LEU A 26 -12.95 18.39 -3.22
N ASP A 27 -13.81 19.12 -2.50
CA ASP A 27 -14.43 18.67 -1.24
C ASP A 27 -15.42 17.51 -1.46
N LYS A 28 -16.13 17.51 -2.59
CA LYS A 28 -17.06 16.42 -2.95
C LYS A 28 -16.36 15.10 -3.23
N LYS A 29 -15.11 15.12 -3.73
CA LYS A 29 -14.32 13.90 -3.95
C LYS A 29 -13.66 13.36 -2.67
N LEU A 30 -13.40 14.19 -1.68
CA LEU A 30 -12.88 13.78 -0.38
C LEU A 30 -13.88 12.92 0.42
N ASN A 31 -15.18 13.18 0.28
CA ASN A 31 -16.21 12.48 1.05
C ASN A 31 -16.71 11.17 0.43
N GLN A 32 -16.38 10.88 -0.84
CA GLN A 32 -16.80 9.64 -1.51
C GLN A 32 -15.73 8.53 -1.57
N SER A 33 -14.46 8.83 -1.27
CA SER A 33 -13.38 7.81 -1.34
C SER A 33 -13.11 7.06 -0.04
N SER A 34 -13.82 7.38 1.05
CA SER A 34 -13.54 6.79 2.36
C SER A 34 -14.46 5.62 2.74
N LYS A 35 -14.86 4.78 1.77
CA LYS A 35 -14.94 3.35 2.10
C LYS A 35 -13.50 2.89 2.28
N LYS A 36 -12.95 3.16 3.47
CA LYS A 36 -11.76 2.48 4.00
C LYS A 36 -12.12 1.01 3.99
N ASN A 37 -11.86 0.33 2.89
CA ASN A 37 -11.65 -1.10 2.88
C ASN A 37 -10.51 -1.29 3.87
N LYS A 38 -10.84 -1.59 5.13
CA LYS A 38 -9.89 -2.16 6.07
C LYS A 38 -9.33 -3.35 5.30
N LEU A 39 -8.10 -3.21 4.81
CA LEU A 39 -7.38 -4.26 4.13
C LEU A 39 -7.55 -5.50 5.01
N LYS A 40 -8.31 -6.48 4.52
CA LYS A 40 -8.50 -7.73 5.26
C LYS A 40 -7.12 -8.35 5.29
N LYS A 41 -6.52 -8.41 6.49
CA LYS A 41 -5.23 -9.04 6.68
C LYS A 41 -5.40 -10.50 6.27
N VAL A 42 -4.66 -10.91 5.25
CA VAL A 42 -4.71 -12.28 4.75
C VAL A 42 -3.61 -13.04 5.44
N GLU A 43 -3.98 -13.99 6.29
CA GLU A 43 -3.02 -14.86 6.97
C GLU A 43 -2.95 -16.20 6.24
N TYR A 44 -1.75 -16.59 5.83
CA TYR A 44 -1.47 -17.91 5.28
C TYR A 44 -0.11 -18.40 5.76
N ASN A 45 0.03 -19.71 5.90
CA ASN A 45 1.31 -20.32 6.27
C ASN A 45 2.23 -20.33 5.04
N SER A 46 3.47 -19.86 5.22
CA SER A 46 4.52 -19.93 4.21
C SER A 46 5.63 -20.87 4.69
N THR A 47 6.26 -21.56 3.75
CA THR A 47 7.42 -22.41 4.01
C THR A 47 8.68 -21.65 3.63
N LEU A 48 9.63 -21.52 4.56
CA LEU A 48 10.93 -20.92 4.33
C LEU A 48 12.02 -22.00 4.43
N SER A 49 12.84 -22.13 3.40
CA SER A 49 14.05 -22.97 3.48
C SER A 49 15.18 -22.17 4.11
N ILE A 50 15.80 -22.71 5.16
CA ILE A 50 16.89 -22.06 5.90
C ILE A 50 18.08 -23.00 6.05
N GLY A 51 19.28 -22.43 6.18
CA GLY A 51 20.49 -23.20 6.45
C GLY A 51 20.50 -23.81 7.86
N ASN A 52 21.28 -24.88 8.02
CA ASN A 52 21.39 -25.61 9.28
C ASN A 52 21.82 -24.71 10.46
N HIS A 53 22.74 -23.77 10.23
CA HIS A 53 23.18 -22.85 11.28
C HIS A 53 22.06 -21.93 11.78
N ALA A 54 21.20 -21.45 10.88
CA ALA A 54 20.06 -20.62 11.27
C ALA A 54 19.03 -21.44 12.07
N LYS A 55 18.75 -22.67 11.62
CA LYS A 55 17.91 -23.62 12.36
C LYS A 55 18.45 -23.87 13.78
N ASN A 56 19.74 -24.13 13.92
CA ASN A 56 20.36 -24.39 15.22
C ASN A 56 20.32 -23.16 16.14
N LYS A 57 20.48 -21.94 15.59
CA LYS A 57 20.30 -20.71 16.37
C LYS A 57 18.87 -20.56 16.90
N LEU A 58 17.87 -20.79 16.05
CA LEU A 58 16.46 -20.75 16.47
C LEU A 58 16.17 -21.83 17.53
N GLN A 59 16.76 -23.02 17.38
CA GLN A 59 16.63 -24.08 18.37
C GLN A 59 17.30 -23.69 19.70
N ALA A 60 18.47 -23.05 19.66
CA ALA A 60 19.13 -22.54 20.85
C ALA A 60 18.27 -21.49 21.57
N MET A 61 17.63 -20.57 20.84
CA MET A 61 16.68 -19.59 21.41
C MET A 61 15.52 -20.26 22.16
N VAL A 62 15.03 -21.39 21.65
CA VAL A 62 14.00 -22.17 22.34
C VAL A 62 14.55 -22.84 23.60
N LEU A 63 15.75 -23.41 23.51
CA LEU A 63 16.37 -24.13 24.63
C LEU A 63 16.72 -23.21 25.81
N ILE A 64 17.09 -21.95 25.54
CA ILE A 64 17.38 -20.96 26.60
C ILE A 64 16.11 -20.34 27.20
N GLY A 65 14.93 -20.62 26.62
CA GLY A 65 13.64 -20.12 27.12
C GLY A 65 13.22 -18.76 26.56
N ASP A 66 13.98 -18.18 25.62
CA ASP A 66 13.65 -16.90 25.00
C ASP A 66 12.45 -17.01 24.04
N ALA A 67 12.14 -18.21 23.56
CA ALA A 67 10.97 -18.49 22.71
C ALA A 67 10.35 -19.85 23.02
N LYS A 68 9.03 -20.01 22.88
CA LYS A 68 8.37 -21.30 23.13
C LYS A 68 8.58 -22.30 21.99
N ASN A 69 8.82 -21.80 20.77
CA ASN A 69 9.10 -22.62 19.59
C ASN A 69 9.94 -21.83 18.57
N GLN A 70 10.44 -22.52 17.55
CA GLN A 70 11.35 -21.92 16.54
C GLN A 70 10.68 -20.81 15.72
N LYS A 71 9.35 -20.86 15.53
CA LYS A 71 8.59 -19.81 14.83
C LYS A 71 8.58 -18.53 15.66
N GLU A 72 8.23 -18.64 16.94
CA GLU A 72 8.22 -17.49 17.86
C GLU A 72 9.64 -16.91 18.01
N GLY A 73 10.67 -17.75 18.07
CA GLY A 73 12.06 -17.28 18.08
C GLY A 73 12.46 -16.52 16.81
N PHE A 74 11.91 -16.92 15.67
CA PHE A 74 12.10 -16.20 14.41
C PHE A 74 11.37 -14.86 14.41
N ASP A 75 10.13 -14.82 14.90
CA ASP A 75 9.34 -13.58 15.02
C ASP A 75 10.05 -12.58 15.95
N ILE A 76 10.51 -13.03 17.12
CA ILE A 76 11.30 -12.22 18.08
C ILE A 76 12.58 -11.68 17.43
N ALA A 77 13.30 -12.52 16.66
CA ALA A 77 14.52 -12.09 15.99
C ALA A 77 14.26 -11.01 14.92
N LEU A 78 13.15 -11.12 14.18
CA LEU A 78 12.73 -10.11 13.21
C LEU A 78 12.33 -8.80 13.89
N ASP A 79 11.60 -8.88 15.01
CA ASP A 79 11.20 -7.71 15.79
C ASP A 79 12.42 -7.00 16.37
N ALA A 80 13.36 -7.75 16.97
CA ALA A 80 14.62 -7.19 17.48
C ALA A 80 15.45 -6.54 16.36
N TYR A 81 15.51 -7.16 15.19
CA TYR A 81 16.15 -6.54 14.02
C TYR A 81 15.44 -5.24 13.63
N TYR A 82 14.11 -5.25 13.52
CA TYR A 82 13.34 -4.06 13.19
C TYR A 82 13.57 -2.93 14.21
N GLU A 83 13.59 -3.24 15.50
CA GLU A 83 13.84 -2.29 16.58
C GLU A 83 15.25 -1.70 16.53
N SER A 84 16.25 -2.47 16.11
CA SER A 84 17.63 -2.00 15.94
C SER A 84 17.83 -1.05 14.75
N LEU A 85 16.87 -0.97 13.81
CA LEU A 85 17.02 -0.14 12.62
C LEU A 85 16.97 1.37 12.95
N PRO A 86 17.79 2.19 12.24
CA PRO A 86 17.63 3.65 12.24
C PRO A 86 16.24 4.08 11.77
N LYS A 87 15.78 5.24 12.23
CA LYS A 87 14.43 5.77 11.95
C LYS A 87 14.09 5.81 10.45
N ASP A 88 15.04 6.21 9.62
CA ASP A 88 14.84 6.30 8.17
C ASP A 88 14.61 4.91 7.55
N LYS A 89 15.40 3.92 7.97
CA LYS A 89 15.25 2.52 7.53
C LYS A 89 13.96 1.89 8.05
N LYS A 90 13.52 2.21 9.27
CA LYS A 90 12.22 1.76 9.81
C LYS A 90 11.05 2.27 8.98
N SER A 91 11.09 3.53 8.55
CA SER A 91 10.08 4.11 7.67
C SER A 91 10.02 3.38 6.33
N MET A 92 11.19 3.20 5.70
CA MET A 92 11.31 2.49 4.43
C MET A 92 10.84 1.02 4.53
N PHE A 93 11.23 0.32 5.60
CA PHE A 93 10.77 -1.03 5.89
C PHE A 93 9.24 -1.10 5.99
N LYS A 94 8.61 -0.16 6.71
CA LYS A 94 7.16 -0.11 6.88
C LYS A 94 6.43 0.11 5.55
N ILE A 95 6.98 0.95 4.67
CA ILE A 95 6.41 1.18 3.34
C ILE A 95 6.44 -0.11 2.53
N PHE A 96 7.58 -0.80 2.47
CA PHE A 96 7.70 -2.05 1.73
C PHE A 96 6.84 -3.16 2.32
N TYR A 97 6.83 -3.33 3.64
CA TYR A 97 5.99 -4.30 4.33
C TYR A 97 4.51 -4.09 3.98
N ASN A 98 3.99 -2.86 4.11
CA ASN A 98 2.60 -2.55 3.80
C ASN A 98 2.27 -2.77 2.31
N SER A 99 3.20 -2.48 1.40
CA SER A 99 3.00 -2.72 -0.03
C SER A 99 2.90 -4.22 -0.36
N LEU A 100 3.71 -5.06 0.29
CA LEU A 100 3.65 -6.51 0.12
C LEU A 100 2.33 -7.09 0.67
N GLU A 101 1.91 -6.64 1.86
CA GLU A 101 0.61 -7.03 2.46
C GLU A 101 -0.57 -6.67 1.55
N GLN A 102 -0.55 -5.47 0.93
CA GLN A 102 -1.57 -5.06 -0.03
C GLN A 102 -1.60 -5.97 -1.27
N ARG A 103 -0.43 -6.24 -1.85
CA ARG A 103 -0.29 -7.14 -3.01
C ARG A 103 -0.84 -8.52 -2.69
N ASP A 104 -0.54 -9.05 -1.51
CA ASP A 104 -0.96 -10.40 -1.13
C ASP A 104 -2.47 -10.46 -0.82
N ALA A 105 -3.03 -9.39 -0.25
CA ALA A 105 -4.48 -9.24 -0.11
C ALA A 105 -5.20 -9.21 -1.48
N GLU A 106 -4.68 -8.46 -2.45
CA GLU A 106 -5.24 -8.41 -3.82
C GLU A 106 -5.19 -9.77 -4.51
N LYS A 107 -4.05 -10.48 -4.43
CA LYS A 107 -3.90 -11.82 -5.02
C LYS A 107 -4.85 -12.85 -4.43
N PHE A 108 -5.15 -12.76 -3.13
CA PHE A 108 -6.12 -13.63 -2.50
C PHE A 108 -7.56 -13.29 -2.89
N HIS A 109 -7.87 -12.02 -3.14
CA HIS A 109 -9.19 -11.58 -3.58
C HIS A 109 -9.49 -11.89 -5.06
N GLY A 110 -8.46 -11.92 -5.93
CA GLY A 110 -8.60 -12.22 -7.36
C GLY A 110 -8.73 -13.70 -7.73
N LYS A 111 -8.69 -14.62 -6.77
CA LYS A 111 -8.85 -16.09 -6.98
C LYS A 111 -10.29 -16.59 -6.75
N LYS A 112 -11.29 -15.73 -6.90
CA LYS A 112 -12.71 -16.11 -6.84
C LYS A 112 -13.33 -16.15 -8.22
#